data_AF-A0A1F2R6T7-F1
#
_entry.id   AF-A0A1F2R6T7-F1
#
_cell.length_a   1.000
_cell.length_b   1.000
_cell.length_c   1.000
_cell.angle_alpha   90.00
_cell.angle_beta   90.00
_cell.angle_gamma   90.00
#
_symmetry.space_group_name_H-M   'P 1'
#
loop_
_entity.id
_entity.type
_entity.pdbx_description
1 polymer ?
#
loop_
_entity_poly.entity_id
_entity_poly.type
_entity_poly.pdbx_seq_one_letter_code
_entity_poly.pdbx_strand_id
1 'polypeptide(L)'
;MGKRLRIDTSETGALMRTQSWMALGLGLAPAALAALTAREIYREGNLLSSGLAVLLPVLAQLYLHEGKAKRVVSALTGLAAGCAVTLLWLTLHGELSSFALLTVVLVALIVPIALDLVLLDAGTRVPVSLAAARSATIAFAASVIPFTALLVGVEHREIVRGDQALIREVARHVEIYKNWIVFERIDPKRKAQLKNRVAVRAMGKTYQLSSAHFESVSEERTVRKRTEKRGARRITEVSRERAEQMRVVVDLGEARRLDNIVVFSTRGPLTIAEHEVELPGNESDDEPVS
;
A
#
# COMPACT_ATOMS: atom_id res chain seq x y z
N MET A 1 -2.81 -24.89 68.43
CA MET A 1 -3.47 -25.38 67.20
C MET A 1 -3.30 -24.33 66.10
N GLY A 2 -2.32 -24.50 65.21
CA GLY A 2 -2.09 -23.59 64.09
C GLY A 2 -2.93 -24.01 62.87
N LYS A 3 -3.97 -23.25 62.55
CA LYS A 3 -4.68 -23.37 61.27
C LYS A 3 -3.75 -22.87 60.17
N ARG A 4 -3.09 -23.78 59.45
CA ARG A 4 -2.47 -23.44 58.16
C ARG A 4 -3.61 -23.10 57.20
N LEU A 5 -3.68 -21.84 56.77
CA LEU A 5 -4.46 -21.44 55.60
C LEU A 5 -3.95 -22.25 54.41
N ARG A 6 -4.74 -23.24 53.98
CA ARG A 6 -4.63 -23.83 52.64
C ARG A 6 -5.01 -22.71 51.67
N ILE A 7 -4.00 -22.06 51.09
CA ILE A 7 -4.20 -21.20 49.93
C ILE A 7 -4.49 -22.17 48.78
N ASP A 8 -5.71 -22.11 48.24
CA ASP A 8 -6.16 -22.96 47.13
C ASP A 8 -5.28 -22.68 45.91
N THR A 9 -4.41 -23.63 45.59
CA THR A 9 -3.47 -23.55 44.48
C THR A 9 -4.16 -23.49 43.11
N SER A 10 -5.42 -23.92 43.03
CA SER A 10 -6.24 -23.91 41.81
C SER A 10 -6.64 -22.49 41.37
N GLU A 11 -7.06 -21.62 42.30
CA GLU A 11 -7.46 -20.24 41.99
C GLU A 11 -6.28 -19.38 41.56
N THR A 12 -5.12 -19.55 42.21
CA THR A 12 -3.87 -18.91 41.79
C THR A 12 -3.41 -19.36 40.39
N GLY A 13 -3.61 -20.63 40.05
CA GLY A 13 -3.26 -21.16 38.72
C GLY A 13 -4.17 -20.61 37.61
N ALA A 14 -5.46 -20.46 37.87
CA ALA A 14 -6.42 -19.89 36.94
C ALA A 14 -6.12 -18.40 36.68
N LEU A 15 -5.89 -17.62 37.73
CA LEU A 15 -5.55 -16.19 37.65
C LEU A 15 -4.24 -15.95 36.87
N MET A 16 -3.21 -16.76 37.13
CA MET A 16 -1.94 -16.69 36.39
C MET A 16 -2.11 -17.02 34.90
N ARG A 17 -2.94 -18.02 34.55
CA ARG A 17 -3.24 -18.31 33.14
C ARG A 17 -3.94 -17.13 32.48
N THR A 18 -5.00 -16.58 33.08
CA THR A 18 -5.73 -15.44 32.50
C THR A 18 -4.85 -14.21 32.30
N GLN A 19 -3.96 -13.89 33.25
CA GLN A 19 -2.99 -12.80 33.09
C GLN A 19 -1.99 -13.05 31.96
N SER A 20 -1.53 -14.29 31.80
CA SER A 20 -0.62 -14.66 30.70
C SER A 20 -1.30 -14.53 29.33
N TRP A 21 -2.57 -14.96 29.21
CA TRP A 21 -3.34 -14.83 27.96
C TRP A 21 -3.63 -13.37 27.62
N MET A 22 -3.98 -12.54 28.62
CA MET A 22 -4.19 -11.10 28.40
C MET A 22 -2.90 -10.40 27.95
N ALA A 23 -1.75 -10.75 28.54
CA ALA A 23 -0.46 -10.20 28.14
C ALA A 23 -0.07 -10.58 26.70
N LEU A 24 -0.31 -11.83 26.30
CA LEU A 24 -0.10 -12.27 24.92
C LEU A 24 -1.03 -11.53 23.94
N GLY A 25 -2.31 -11.37 24.28
CA GLY A 25 -3.27 -10.62 23.48
C GLY A 25 -2.86 -9.15 23.31
N LEU A 26 -2.36 -8.53 24.38
CA LEU A 26 -1.85 -7.16 24.37
C LEU A 26 -0.63 -6.99 23.43
N GLY A 27 0.15 -8.04 23.19
CA GLY A 27 1.25 -8.03 22.23
C GLY A 27 0.81 -8.36 20.80
N LEU A 28 -0.01 -9.39 20.63
CA LEU A 28 -0.43 -9.91 19.32
C LEU A 28 -1.40 -8.99 18.58
N ALA A 29 -2.37 -8.39 19.28
CA ALA A 29 -3.38 -7.55 18.64
C ALA A 29 -2.79 -6.27 18.01
N PRO A 30 -1.93 -5.49 18.70
CA PRO A 30 -1.25 -4.36 18.07
C PRO A 30 -0.31 -4.79 16.94
N ALA A 31 0.33 -5.97 17.04
CA ALA A 31 1.18 -6.49 15.97
C ALA A 31 0.39 -6.80 14.70
N ALA A 32 -0.78 -7.44 14.82
CA ALA A 32 -1.65 -7.70 13.70
C ALA A 32 -2.17 -6.40 13.06
N LEU A 33 -2.60 -5.42 13.87
CA LEU A 33 -3.02 -4.11 13.40
C LEU A 33 -1.89 -3.35 12.70
N ALA A 34 -0.68 -3.37 13.27
CA ALA A 34 0.49 -2.74 12.67
C ALA A 34 0.86 -3.38 11.32
N ALA A 35 0.78 -4.71 11.22
CA ALA A 35 1.05 -5.43 9.97
C ALA A 35 0.01 -5.11 8.87
N LEU A 36 -1.27 -5.06 9.22
CA LEU A 36 -2.35 -4.62 8.31
C LEU A 36 -2.15 -3.17 7.88
N THR A 37 -1.80 -2.29 8.81
CA THR A 37 -1.57 -0.87 8.54
C THR A 37 -0.37 -0.70 7.61
N ALA A 38 0.72 -1.43 7.86
CA ALA A 38 1.91 -1.41 7.00
C ALA A 38 1.60 -1.88 5.56
N ARG A 39 0.74 -2.89 5.40
CA ARG A 39 0.25 -3.33 4.08
C ARG A 39 -0.49 -2.23 3.35
N GLU A 40 -1.44 -1.55 4.00
CA GLU A 40 -2.22 -0.50 3.34
C GLU A 40 -1.38 0.76 3.05
N ILE A 41 -0.49 1.17 3.97
CA ILE A 41 0.46 2.27 3.72
C ILE A 41 1.39 1.92 2.55
N TYR A 42 1.86 0.66 2.47
CA TYR A 42 2.65 0.19 1.34
C TYR A 42 1.89 0.29 0.02
N ARG A 43 0.61 -0.07 0.03
CA ARG A 43 -0.28 0.01 -1.13
C ARG A 43 -0.54 1.45 -1.58
N GLU A 44 -0.62 2.39 -0.65
CA GLU A 44 -0.77 3.82 -0.92
C GLU A 44 0.53 4.44 -1.49
N GLY A 45 1.69 4.02 -0.98
CA GLY A 45 3.00 4.47 -1.43
C GLY A 45 3.58 5.65 -0.64
N ASN A 46 2.90 6.10 0.42
CA ASN A 46 3.33 7.20 1.30
C ASN A 46 3.95 6.70 2.61
N LEU A 47 4.97 5.83 2.49
CA LEU A 47 5.57 5.10 3.63
C LEU A 47 6.16 6.01 4.72
N LEU A 48 6.79 7.12 4.33
CA LEU A 48 7.54 7.97 5.26
C LEU A 48 6.62 8.73 6.21
N SER A 49 5.64 9.47 5.68
CA SER A 49 4.78 10.34 6.49
C SER A 49 3.82 9.52 7.36
N SER A 50 3.20 8.48 6.79
CA SER A 50 2.32 7.57 7.52
C SER A 50 3.09 6.74 8.55
N GLY A 51 4.31 6.29 8.23
CA GLY A 51 5.18 5.60 9.17
C GLY A 51 5.57 6.48 10.36
N LEU A 52 5.94 7.74 10.11
CA LEU A 52 6.24 8.71 11.16
C LEU A 52 5.02 8.99 12.04
N ALA A 53 3.84 9.19 11.45
CA ALA A 53 2.61 9.47 12.20
C ALA A 53 2.24 8.34 13.19
N VAL A 54 2.55 7.09 12.86
CA VAL A 54 2.31 5.94 13.74
C VAL A 54 3.45 5.77 14.77
N LEU A 55 4.71 5.98 14.38
CA LEU A 55 5.87 5.74 15.26
C LEU A 55 6.09 6.84 16.31
N LEU A 56 5.90 8.12 15.95
CA LEU A 56 6.20 9.24 16.85
C LEU A 56 5.42 9.18 18.18
N PRO A 57 4.10 8.94 18.18
CA PRO A 57 3.31 8.79 19.40
C PRO A 57 3.81 7.66 20.31
N VAL A 58 4.19 6.54 19.71
CA VAL A 58 4.68 5.36 20.42
C VAL A 58 6.00 5.67 21.12
N LEU A 59 6.92 6.32 20.42
CA LEU A 59 8.19 6.77 21.00
C LEU A 59 7.97 7.79 22.13
N ALA A 60 7.05 8.73 21.94
CA ALA A 60 6.70 9.69 22.98
C ALA A 60 6.16 8.99 24.24
N GLN A 61 5.29 7.99 24.11
CA GLN A 61 4.73 7.24 25.24
C GLN A 61 5.76 6.41 26.00
N LEU A 62 6.73 5.82 25.28
CA LEU A 62 7.86 5.12 25.88
C LEU A 62 8.75 6.06 26.71
N TYR A 63 8.80 7.34 26.35
CA TYR A 63 9.57 8.37 27.05
C TYR A 63 8.80 8.99 28.23
N LEU A 64 7.51 9.29 28.06
CA LEU A 64 6.69 10.06 29.02
C LEU A 64 6.35 9.31 30.31
N HIS A 65 6.20 7.99 30.28
CA HIS A 65 5.81 7.22 31.46
C HIS A 65 7.03 6.79 32.27
N GLU A 66 7.06 6.98 33.59
CA GLU A 66 8.21 6.56 34.40
C GLU A 66 8.28 5.03 34.58
N GLY A 67 7.14 4.37 34.82
CA GLY A 67 7.07 2.93 35.11
C GLY A 67 7.27 2.03 33.89
N LYS A 68 8.27 1.14 33.93
CA LYS A 68 8.65 0.24 32.81
C LYS A 68 7.49 -0.57 32.22
N ALA A 69 6.64 -1.15 33.05
CA ALA A 69 5.49 -1.93 32.58
C ALA A 69 4.41 -1.04 31.93
N LYS A 70 4.17 0.14 32.49
CA LYS A 70 3.17 1.10 32.02
C LYS A 70 3.57 1.77 30.70
N ARG A 71 4.87 2.01 30.49
CA ARG A 71 5.44 2.45 29.20
C ARG A 71 5.07 1.51 28.06
N VAL A 72 5.24 0.20 28.27
CA VAL A 72 4.96 -0.81 27.25
C VAL A 72 3.47 -0.87 26.92
N VAL A 73 2.62 -0.89 27.95
CA VAL A 73 1.17 -0.98 27.75
C VAL A 73 0.64 0.27 27.05
N SER A 74 1.02 1.46 27.51
CA SER A 74 0.63 2.72 26.86
C SER A 74 1.08 2.76 25.40
N ALA A 75 2.34 2.42 25.13
CA ALA A 75 2.89 2.35 23.77
C ALA A 75 2.15 1.36 22.86
N LEU A 76 1.85 0.16 23.34
CA LEU A 76 1.11 -0.85 22.57
C LEU A 76 -0.35 -0.45 22.32
N THR A 77 -1.00 0.16 23.31
CA THR A 77 -2.38 0.67 23.17
C THR A 77 -2.43 1.87 22.23
N GLY A 78 -1.48 2.81 22.35
CA GLY A 78 -1.36 3.96 21.47
C GLY A 78 -1.06 3.54 20.03
N LEU A 79 -0.17 2.56 19.83
CA LEU A 79 0.08 1.95 18.53
C LEU A 79 -1.19 1.32 17.94
N ALA A 80 -1.91 0.50 18.71
CA ALA A 80 -3.15 -0.13 18.24
C ALA A 80 -4.21 0.90 17.85
N ALA A 81 -4.38 1.95 18.66
CA ALA A 81 -5.32 3.04 18.38
C ALA A 81 -4.94 3.81 17.11
N GLY A 82 -3.66 4.19 16.97
CA GLY A 82 -3.16 4.87 15.78
C GLY A 82 -3.34 4.03 14.51
N CYS A 83 -2.98 2.74 14.57
CA CYS A 83 -3.18 1.79 13.47
C CYS A 83 -4.67 1.64 13.11
N ALA A 84 -5.56 1.50 14.09
CA ALA A 84 -7.00 1.38 13.85
C ALA A 84 -7.58 2.61 13.15
N VAL A 85 -7.22 3.82 13.59
CA VAL A 85 -7.64 5.07 12.93
C VAL A 85 -7.07 5.19 11.52
N THR A 86 -5.81 4.80 11.33
CA THR A 86 -5.16 4.81 10.01
C THR A 86 -5.89 3.90 9.03
N LEU A 87 -6.21 2.67 9.45
CA LEU A 87 -6.98 1.72 8.65
C LEU A 87 -8.39 2.24 8.34
N LEU A 88 -9.05 2.89 9.31
CA LEU A 88 -10.36 3.49 9.09
C LEU A 88 -10.33 4.59 8.02
N TRP A 89 -9.31 5.47 8.05
CA TRP A 89 -9.14 6.50 7.03
C TRP A 89 -8.88 5.90 5.64
N LEU A 90 -7.96 4.94 5.55
CA LEU A 90 -7.62 4.29 4.29
C LEU A 90 -8.79 3.52 3.69
N THR A 91 -9.60 2.86 4.52
CA THR A 91 -10.78 2.12 4.05
C THR A 91 -11.92 3.04 3.59
N LEU A 92 -12.09 4.22 4.20
CA LEU A 92 -13.18 5.13 3.87
C LEU A 92 -12.85 6.10 2.73
N HIS A 93 -11.61 6.59 2.64
CA HIS A 93 -11.23 7.69 1.74
C HIS A 93 -10.16 7.30 0.72
N GLY A 94 -9.53 6.13 0.86
CA GLY A 94 -8.50 5.63 -0.05
C GLY A 94 -7.13 6.33 0.04
N GLU A 95 -7.04 7.49 0.70
CA GLU A 95 -5.83 8.30 0.84
C GLU A 95 -5.74 8.96 2.24
N LEU A 96 -4.52 9.11 2.75
CA LEU A 96 -4.20 9.79 4.02
C LEU A 96 -3.82 11.25 3.76
N SER A 97 -4.78 12.15 4.00
CA SER A 97 -4.51 13.59 4.02
C SER A 97 -3.69 14.01 5.24
N SER A 98 -3.08 15.21 5.20
CA SER A 98 -2.35 15.76 6.35
C SER A 98 -3.23 15.87 7.62
N PHE A 99 -4.53 16.13 7.45
CA PHE A 99 -5.49 16.15 8.55
C PHE A 99 -5.71 14.76 9.16
N ALA A 100 -5.79 13.72 8.32
CA ALA A 100 -5.88 12.34 8.78
C ALA A 100 -4.62 11.94 9.58
N LEU A 101 -3.43 12.30 9.09
CA LEU A 101 -2.17 12.05 9.79
C LEU A 101 -2.12 12.75 11.16
N LEU A 102 -2.55 14.01 11.25
CA LEU A 102 -2.66 14.73 12.53
C LEU A 102 -3.62 14.01 13.49
N THR A 103 -4.76 13.55 12.97
CA THR A 103 -5.75 12.81 13.77
C THR A 103 -5.17 11.51 14.32
N VAL A 104 -4.41 10.76 13.50
CA VAL A 104 -3.71 9.54 13.94
C VAL A 104 -2.76 9.84 15.09
N VAL A 105 -1.93 10.88 14.97
CA VAL A 105 -0.97 11.29 16.01
C VAL A 105 -1.70 11.64 17.32
N LEU A 106 -2.75 12.45 17.23
CA LEU A 106 -3.52 12.89 18.39
C LEU A 106 -4.21 11.73 19.09
N VAL A 107 -4.90 10.87 18.34
CA VAL A 107 -5.63 9.72 18.92
C VAL A 107 -4.65 8.72 19.54
N ALA A 108 -3.54 8.42 18.85
CA ALA A 108 -2.51 7.52 19.36
C ALA A 108 -1.94 8.02 20.70
N LEU A 109 -1.80 9.34 20.89
CA LEU A 109 -1.35 9.95 22.14
C LEU A 109 -2.42 9.99 23.23
N ILE A 110 -3.63 10.43 22.89
CA ILE A 110 -4.70 10.72 23.86
C ILE A 110 -5.33 9.44 24.40
N VAL A 111 -5.56 8.42 23.56
CA VAL A 111 -6.26 7.19 23.97
C VAL A 111 -5.64 6.51 25.19
N PRO A 112 -4.34 6.22 25.25
CA PRO A 112 -3.77 5.58 26.43
C PRO A 112 -3.78 6.48 27.66
N ILE A 113 -3.69 7.80 27.51
CA ILE A 113 -3.82 8.76 28.62
C ILE A 113 -5.26 8.74 29.16
N ALA A 114 -6.24 8.83 28.27
CA ALA A 114 -7.66 8.79 28.63
C ALA A 114 -8.03 7.45 29.29
N LEU A 115 -7.52 6.34 28.78
CA LEU A 115 -7.76 5.01 29.34
C LEU A 115 -7.16 4.88 30.74
N ASP A 116 -5.98 5.45 30.96
CA ASP A 116 -5.36 5.53 32.29
C ASP A 116 -6.17 6.40 33.27
N LEU A 117 -6.70 7.55 32.82
CA LEU A 117 -7.57 8.41 33.61
C LEU A 117 -8.89 7.72 33.99
N VAL A 118 -9.52 7.00 33.05
CA VAL A 118 -10.76 6.24 33.32
C VAL A 118 -10.52 5.12 34.32
N LEU A 119 -9.39 4.41 34.21
CA LEU A 119 -9.02 3.36 35.16
C LEU A 119 -8.75 3.92 36.56
N LEU A 120 -8.10 5.08 36.65
CA LEU A 120 -7.89 5.79 37.92
C LEU A 120 -9.21 6.21 38.56
N ASP A 121 -10.14 6.76 37.79
CA ASP A 121 -11.46 7.20 38.26
C ASP A 121 -12.33 6.03 38.71
N ALA A 122 -12.27 4.90 37.99
CA ALA A 122 -12.94 3.65 38.38
C ALA A 122 -12.31 2.95 39.61
N GLY A 123 -11.30 3.56 40.24
CA GLY A 123 -10.57 2.96 41.37
C GLY A 123 -9.79 1.70 41.01
N THR A 124 -9.69 1.37 39.73
CA THR A 124 -9.07 0.14 39.22
C THR A 124 -7.67 0.44 38.72
N ARG A 125 -6.67 0.18 39.56
CA ARG A 125 -5.28 0.16 39.09
C ARG A 125 -5.02 -1.20 38.46
N VAL A 126 -4.87 -1.29 37.14
CA VAL A 126 -4.40 -2.52 36.50
C VAL A 126 -2.94 -2.73 36.93
N PRO A 127 -2.63 -3.70 37.82
CA PRO A 127 -1.26 -3.92 38.24
C PRO A 127 -0.58 -4.73 37.14
N VAL A 128 -0.03 -4.04 36.15
CA VAL A 128 0.70 -4.70 35.07
C VAL A 128 2.04 -5.15 35.63
N SER A 129 2.19 -6.46 35.83
CA SER A 129 3.46 -7.01 36.26
C SER A 129 4.52 -6.80 35.18
N LEU A 130 5.77 -6.64 35.60
CA LEU A 130 6.89 -6.53 34.67
C LEU A 130 7.01 -7.78 33.78
N ALA A 131 6.63 -8.95 34.29
CA ALA A 131 6.57 -10.20 33.54
C ALA A 131 5.53 -10.15 32.41
N ALA A 132 4.33 -9.63 32.68
CA ALA A 132 3.29 -9.44 31.68
C ALA A 132 3.69 -8.42 30.59
N ALA A 133 4.32 -7.31 30.99
CA ALA A 133 4.82 -6.34 30.01
C ALA A 133 5.92 -6.94 29.11
N ARG A 134 6.81 -7.76 29.68
CA ARG A 134 7.84 -8.48 28.92
C ARG A 134 7.23 -9.49 27.95
N SER A 135 6.27 -10.30 28.38
CA SER A 135 5.62 -11.27 27.50
C SER A 135 4.87 -10.60 26.36
N ALA A 136 4.17 -9.47 26.63
CA ALA A 136 3.54 -8.66 25.59
C ALA A 136 4.56 -8.10 24.59
N THR A 137 5.70 -7.59 25.06
CA THR A 137 6.76 -7.06 24.20
C THR A 137 7.36 -8.15 23.32
N ILE A 138 7.65 -9.32 23.89
CA ILE A 138 8.19 -10.47 23.15
C ILE A 138 7.17 -10.94 22.12
N ALA A 139 5.90 -11.10 22.51
CA ALA A 139 4.83 -11.51 21.61
C ALA A 139 4.66 -10.51 20.46
N PHE A 140 4.70 -9.20 20.74
CA PHE A 140 4.65 -8.15 19.73
C PHE A 140 5.84 -8.25 18.77
N ALA A 141 7.08 -8.26 19.29
CA ALA A 141 8.28 -8.29 18.45
C ALA A 141 8.37 -9.57 17.60
N ALA A 142 8.01 -10.72 18.18
CA ALA A 142 8.03 -12.00 17.50
C ALA A 142 6.95 -12.14 16.43
N SER A 143 5.88 -11.35 16.48
CA SER A 143 4.75 -11.44 15.55
C SER A 143 4.69 -10.30 14.52
N VAL A 144 5.08 -9.07 14.90
CA VAL A 144 4.95 -7.90 14.02
C VAL A 144 5.79 -8.05 12.76
N ILE A 145 7.03 -8.54 12.88
CA ILE A 145 7.94 -8.72 11.75
C ILE A 145 7.41 -9.79 10.78
N PRO A 146 7.14 -11.04 11.21
CA PRO A 146 6.65 -12.06 10.29
C PRO A 146 5.29 -11.71 9.69
N PHE A 147 4.36 -11.14 10.46
CA PHE A 147 3.07 -10.71 9.90
C PHE A 147 3.23 -9.60 8.87
N THR A 148 4.05 -8.59 9.16
CA THR A 148 4.30 -7.50 8.21
C THR A 148 4.98 -8.03 6.95
N ALA A 149 6.03 -8.86 7.09
CA ALA A 149 6.73 -9.45 5.97
C ALA A 149 5.81 -10.32 5.10
N LEU A 150 4.92 -11.10 5.72
CA LEU A 150 3.96 -11.94 5.01
C LEU A 150 2.92 -11.09 4.26
N LEU A 151 2.27 -10.14 4.94
CA LEU A 151 1.20 -9.33 4.34
C LEU A 151 1.74 -8.37 3.27
N VAL A 152 2.82 -7.66 3.56
CA VAL A 152 3.48 -6.77 2.59
C VAL A 152 4.08 -7.60 1.46
N GLY A 153 4.63 -8.78 1.72
CA GLY A 153 5.17 -9.66 0.68
C GLY A 153 4.11 -10.17 -0.29
N VAL A 154 2.91 -10.52 0.20
CA VAL A 154 1.77 -10.90 -0.66
C VAL A 154 1.32 -9.71 -1.50
N GLU A 155 1.11 -8.55 -0.87
CA GLU A 155 0.70 -7.33 -1.57
C GLU A 155 1.73 -6.87 -2.60
N HIS A 156 3.02 -6.95 -2.26
CA HIS A 156 4.12 -6.64 -3.17
C HIS A 156 4.08 -7.53 -4.42
N ARG A 157 3.85 -8.83 -4.27
CA ARG A 157 3.73 -9.74 -5.43
C ARG A 157 2.53 -9.39 -6.31
N GLU A 158 1.39 -9.04 -5.72
CA GLU A 158 0.21 -8.63 -6.48
C GLU A 158 0.46 -7.32 -7.24
N ILE A 159 1.07 -6.34 -6.58
CA ILE A 159 1.44 -5.06 -7.18
C ILE A 159 2.46 -5.26 -8.31
N VAL A 160 3.52 -6.04 -8.08
CA VAL A 160 4.52 -6.35 -9.11
C VAL A 160 3.86 -6.99 -10.32
N ARG A 161 2.95 -7.96 -10.12
CA ARG A 161 2.23 -8.59 -11.24
C ARG A 161 1.35 -7.60 -11.99
N GLY A 162 0.63 -6.73 -11.26
CA GLY A 162 -0.22 -5.69 -11.85
C GLY A 162 0.58 -4.67 -12.65
N ASP A 163 1.69 -4.19 -12.09
CA ASP A 163 2.58 -3.23 -12.74
C ASP A 163 3.31 -3.86 -13.93
N GLN A 164 3.75 -5.12 -13.83
CA GLN A 164 4.31 -5.85 -14.97
C GLN A 164 3.29 -6.07 -16.08
N ALA A 165 2.01 -6.28 -15.74
CA ALA A 165 0.95 -6.38 -16.74
C ALA A 165 0.69 -5.03 -17.42
N LEU A 166 0.68 -3.94 -16.63
CA LEU A 166 0.55 -2.57 -17.13
C LEU A 166 1.70 -2.21 -18.06
N ILE A 167 2.94 -2.44 -17.65
CA ILE A 167 4.13 -2.17 -18.47
C ILE A 167 4.10 -3.00 -19.74
N ARG A 168 3.78 -4.30 -19.68
CA ARG A 168 3.69 -5.16 -20.89
C ARG A 168 2.54 -4.78 -21.82
N GLU A 169 1.49 -4.18 -21.32
CA GLU A 169 0.37 -3.69 -22.14
C GLU A 169 0.77 -2.40 -22.88
N VAL A 170 1.42 -1.49 -22.17
CA VAL A 170 1.94 -0.22 -22.73
C VAL A 170 3.08 -0.49 -23.71
N ALA A 171 4.01 -1.39 -23.36
CA ALA A 171 5.14 -1.75 -24.20
C ALA A 171 4.75 -2.52 -25.48
N ARG A 172 3.53 -3.06 -25.55
CA ARG A 172 3.06 -3.82 -26.72
C ARG A 172 2.75 -2.96 -27.94
N HIS A 173 2.51 -1.66 -27.73
CA HIS A 173 2.14 -0.73 -28.80
C HIS A 173 3.02 0.51 -28.73
N VAL A 174 4.34 0.29 -28.77
CA VAL A 174 5.33 1.37 -28.77
C VAL A 174 5.78 1.63 -30.19
N GLU A 175 5.70 2.89 -30.59
CA GLU A 175 6.35 3.40 -31.78
C GLU A 175 7.50 4.32 -31.35
N ILE A 176 8.69 4.05 -31.89
CA ILE A 176 9.90 4.79 -31.55
C ILE A 176 10.25 5.67 -32.74
N TYR A 177 10.31 6.97 -32.48
CA TYR A 177 10.74 7.99 -33.43
C TYR A 177 12.05 8.61 -32.93
N LYS A 178 12.77 9.29 -33.83
CA LYS A 178 14.10 9.88 -33.54
C LYS A 178 14.15 10.70 -32.24
N ASN A 179 13.12 11.51 -31.99
CA ASN A 179 13.01 12.38 -30.81
C ASN A 179 11.81 12.07 -29.92
N TRP A 180 11.01 11.04 -30.23
CA TRP A 180 9.72 10.82 -29.56
C TRP A 180 9.50 9.33 -29.31
N ILE A 181 8.94 8.99 -28.15
CA ILE A 181 8.39 7.66 -27.89
C ILE A 181 6.88 7.79 -27.79
N VAL A 182 6.18 7.03 -28.60
CA VAL A 182 4.73 7.04 -28.66
C VAL A 182 4.21 5.70 -28.16
N PHE A 183 3.33 5.73 -27.17
CA PHE A 183 2.57 4.58 -26.71
C PHE A 183 1.14 4.69 -27.22
N GLU A 184 0.70 3.73 -28.03
CA GLU A 184 -0.62 3.73 -28.65
C GLU A 184 -1.61 2.80 -27.93
N ARG A 185 -2.91 3.00 -28.21
CA ARG A 185 -4.00 2.10 -27.79
C ARG A 185 -4.10 1.89 -26.27
N ILE A 186 -3.83 2.93 -25.50
CA ILE A 186 -3.93 2.88 -24.04
C ILE A 186 -5.38 3.11 -23.60
N ASP A 187 -5.86 2.33 -22.63
CA ASP A 187 -7.17 2.53 -22.00
C ASP A 187 -7.18 3.87 -21.22
N PRO A 188 -8.09 4.82 -21.52
CA PRO A 188 -8.18 6.10 -20.82
C PRO A 188 -8.40 5.96 -19.30
N LYS A 189 -9.00 4.86 -18.84
CA LYS A 189 -9.18 4.58 -17.40
C LYS A 189 -7.86 4.44 -16.65
N ARG A 190 -6.77 4.10 -17.34
CA ARG A 190 -5.44 3.90 -16.76
C ARG A 190 -4.56 5.16 -16.78
N LYS A 191 -5.06 6.28 -17.31
CA LYS A 191 -4.32 7.55 -17.41
C LYS A 191 -3.66 7.98 -16.10
N ALA A 192 -4.40 7.96 -15.00
CA ALA A 192 -3.89 8.38 -13.69
C ALA A 192 -2.77 7.45 -13.19
N GLN A 193 -2.89 6.14 -13.43
CA GLN A 193 -1.88 5.16 -13.05
C GLN A 193 -0.59 5.35 -13.86
N LEU A 194 -0.72 5.59 -15.17
CA LEU A 194 0.45 5.84 -16.04
C LEU A 194 1.18 7.11 -15.65
N LYS A 195 0.46 8.22 -15.44
CA LYS A 195 1.06 9.50 -15.02
C LYS A 195 1.85 9.39 -13.72
N ASN A 196 1.29 8.69 -12.74
CA ASN A 196 1.83 8.71 -11.38
C ASN A 196 2.87 7.61 -11.12
N ARG A 197 2.90 6.55 -11.95
CA ARG A 197 3.68 5.35 -11.65
C ARG A 197 4.65 4.96 -12.74
N VAL A 198 4.38 5.27 -14.01
CA VAL A 198 5.22 4.80 -15.11
C VAL A 198 6.17 5.89 -15.58
N ALA A 199 7.42 5.50 -15.82
CA ALA A 199 8.46 6.34 -16.37
C ALA A 199 9.24 5.58 -17.45
N VAL A 200 9.92 6.32 -18.30
CA VAL A 200 10.75 5.78 -19.37
C VAL A 200 12.18 6.20 -19.12
N ARG A 201 13.11 5.24 -19.10
CA ARG A 201 14.54 5.50 -19.09
C ARG A 201 15.07 5.36 -20.50
N ALA A 202 15.64 6.42 -21.03
CA ALA A 202 16.30 6.42 -22.33
C ALA A 202 17.59 7.22 -22.23
N MET A 203 18.68 6.70 -22.79
CA MET A 203 19.99 7.38 -22.83
C MET A 203 20.50 7.84 -21.45
N GLY A 204 20.27 7.04 -20.39
CA GLY A 204 20.66 7.38 -19.02
C GLY A 204 19.83 8.49 -18.36
N LYS A 205 18.80 9.01 -19.02
CA LYS A 205 17.84 9.97 -18.48
C LYS A 205 16.50 9.30 -18.18
N THR A 206 15.83 9.78 -17.15
CA THR A 206 14.48 9.34 -16.77
C THR A 206 13.47 10.39 -17.18
N TYR A 207 12.50 9.98 -17.99
CA TYR A 207 11.36 10.77 -18.43
C TYR A 207 10.12 10.25 -17.71
N GLN A 208 9.55 11.05 -16.82
CA GLN A 208 8.30 10.67 -16.15
C GLN A 208 7.12 10.82 -17.12
N LEU A 209 6.19 9.87 -17.12
CA LEU A 209 4.97 10.03 -17.92
C LEU A 209 4.04 11.10 -17.34
N SER A 210 4.26 11.60 -16.13
CA SER A 210 3.54 12.76 -15.58
C SER A 210 3.67 14.01 -16.47
N SER A 211 4.83 14.20 -17.12
CA SER A 211 5.14 15.29 -18.04
C SER A 211 4.89 14.96 -19.53
N ALA A 212 4.43 13.75 -19.85
CA ALA A 212 4.14 13.34 -21.21
C ALA A 212 2.83 13.96 -21.74
N HIS A 213 2.70 14.06 -23.07
CA HIS A 213 1.46 14.48 -23.72
C HIS A 213 0.50 13.30 -23.86
N PHE A 214 -0.73 13.46 -23.36
CA PHE A 214 -1.80 12.45 -23.44
C PHE A 214 -2.87 12.93 -24.40
N GLU A 215 -2.92 12.32 -25.58
CA GLU A 215 -3.92 12.58 -26.62
C GLU A 215 -5.04 11.56 -26.50
N SER A 216 -6.30 12.00 -26.59
CA SER A 216 -7.44 11.09 -26.68
C SER A 216 -7.77 10.87 -28.15
N VAL A 217 -7.73 9.61 -28.58
CA VAL A 217 -8.07 9.18 -29.93
C VAL A 217 -9.38 8.40 -29.85
N SER A 218 -10.48 8.98 -30.33
CA SER A 218 -11.75 8.25 -30.40
C SER A 218 -11.86 7.51 -31.72
N GLU A 219 -11.82 6.17 -31.69
CA GLU A 219 -11.98 5.31 -32.86
C GLU A 219 -13.45 4.84 -32.92
N GLU A 220 -14.19 5.23 -33.97
CA GLU A 220 -15.54 4.72 -34.19
C GLU A 220 -15.46 3.33 -34.84
N ARG A 221 -15.95 2.29 -34.16
CA ARG A 221 -16.06 0.94 -34.74
C ARG A 221 -17.52 0.52 -34.88
N THR A 222 -17.90 0.10 -36.08
CA THR A 222 -19.18 -0.59 -36.30
C THR A 222 -19.06 -2.05 -35.89
N VAL A 223 -19.73 -2.43 -34.80
CA VAL A 223 -19.77 -3.81 -34.31
C VAL A 223 -21.05 -4.47 -34.81
N ARG A 224 -20.90 -5.55 -35.58
CA ARG A 224 -22.02 -6.40 -36.03
C ARG A 224 -22.26 -7.49 -34.99
N LYS A 225 -23.30 -7.36 -34.17
CA LYS A 225 -23.73 -8.45 -33.27
C LYS A 225 -24.67 -9.37 -34.05
N ARG A 226 -24.26 -10.63 -34.21
CA ARG A 226 -25.12 -11.70 -34.72
C ARG A 226 -25.69 -12.46 -33.54
N THR A 227 -26.97 -12.27 -33.27
CA THR A 227 -27.69 -13.00 -32.23
C THR A 227 -28.56 -14.05 -32.91
N GLU A 228 -28.23 -15.33 -32.75
CA GLU A 228 -29.01 -16.42 -33.31
C GLU A 228 -30.00 -16.93 -32.26
N LYS A 229 -31.28 -16.60 -32.43
CA LYS A 229 -32.37 -17.15 -31.61
C LYS A 229 -33.10 -18.24 -32.41
N ARG A 230 -33.06 -19.47 -31.89
CA ARG A 230 -33.90 -20.63 -32.20
C ARG A 230 -34.74 -20.50 -33.48
N GLY A 231 -34.14 -20.84 -34.62
CA GLY A 231 -34.87 -21.27 -35.82
C GLY A 231 -35.53 -20.20 -36.70
N ALA A 232 -35.49 -18.90 -36.39
CA ALA A 232 -36.07 -17.89 -37.29
C ALA A 232 -35.28 -16.56 -37.33
N ARG A 233 -35.04 -16.12 -38.58
CA ARG A 233 -34.51 -14.83 -39.08
C ARG A 233 -33.35 -14.19 -38.30
N ARG A 234 -32.17 -14.20 -38.94
CA ARG A 234 -30.97 -13.43 -38.54
C ARG A 234 -31.31 -11.93 -38.47
N ILE A 235 -31.38 -11.37 -37.26
CA ILE A 235 -31.37 -9.92 -37.06
C ILE A 235 -29.89 -9.51 -36.98
N THR A 236 -29.47 -8.65 -37.91
CA THR A 236 -28.12 -8.07 -37.91
C THR A 236 -28.23 -6.70 -37.24
N GLU A 237 -27.86 -6.63 -35.95
CA GLU A 237 -27.83 -5.34 -35.25
C GLU A 237 -26.44 -4.73 -35.47
N VAL A 238 -26.41 -3.62 -36.20
CA VAL A 238 -25.19 -2.83 -36.43
C VAL A 238 -25.18 -1.74 -35.36
N SER A 239 -24.40 -1.94 -34.30
CA SER A 239 -24.19 -0.91 -33.27
C SER A 239 -22.90 -0.15 -33.57
N ARG A 240 -22.94 1.18 -33.46
CA ARG A 240 -21.72 2.01 -33.47
C ARG A 240 -21.19 2.04 -32.04
N GLU A 241 -20.08 1.34 -31.80
CA GLU A 241 -19.36 1.41 -30.52
C GLU A 241 -18.18 2.38 -30.70
N ARG A 242 -18.19 3.50 -29.96
CA ARG A 242 -17.09 4.46 -29.92
C ARG A 242 -16.07 3.95 -28.90
N ALA A 243 -14.92 3.47 -29.36
CA ALA A 243 -13.84 3.07 -28.49
C ALA A 243 -12.90 4.26 -28.29
N GLU A 244 -12.94 4.86 -27.11
CA GLU A 244 -11.97 5.89 -26.72
C GLU A 244 -10.65 5.20 -26.37
N GLN A 245 -9.60 5.54 -27.11
CA GLN A 245 -8.23 5.13 -26.85
C GLN A 245 -7.40 6.38 -26.51
N MET A 246 -6.24 6.14 -25.91
CA MET A 246 -5.31 7.19 -25.53
C MET A 246 -3.96 6.92 -26.17
N ARG A 247 -3.31 7.99 -26.60
CA ARG A 247 -1.93 7.99 -27.09
C ARG A 247 -1.09 8.79 -26.12
N VAL A 248 0.07 8.26 -25.75
CA VAL A 248 1.01 8.91 -24.83
C VAL A 248 2.30 9.20 -25.57
N VAL A 249 2.64 10.48 -25.64
CA VAL A 249 3.79 10.98 -26.40
C VAL A 249 4.82 11.52 -25.42
N VAL A 250 6.00 10.90 -25.43
CA VAL A 250 7.16 11.31 -24.62
C VAL A 250 8.17 11.97 -25.54
N ASP A 251 8.40 13.26 -25.33
CA ASP A 251 9.44 14.02 -26.02
C ASP A 251 10.81 13.74 -25.35
N LEU A 252 11.77 13.28 -26.15
CA LEU A 252 13.14 12.96 -25.74
C LEU A 252 14.11 14.12 -26.00
N GLY A 253 13.64 15.22 -26.59
CA GLY A 253 14.46 16.34 -27.05
C GLY A 253 15.35 15.98 -28.24
N GLU A 254 16.48 16.67 -28.40
CA GLU A 254 17.47 16.38 -29.45
C GLU A 254 18.30 15.13 -29.12
N ALA A 255 17.67 13.96 -29.24
CA ALA A 255 18.32 12.67 -29.06
C ALA A 255 19.04 12.24 -30.35
N ARG A 256 20.34 11.96 -30.27
CA ARG A 256 21.16 11.57 -31.44
C ARG A 256 21.04 10.09 -31.81
N ARG A 257 20.75 9.21 -30.84
CA ARG A 257 20.54 7.77 -31.05
C ARG A 257 19.88 7.14 -29.81
N LEU A 258 18.86 6.31 -30.04
CA LEU A 258 18.18 5.56 -28.97
C LEU A 258 18.78 4.15 -28.91
N ASP A 259 19.66 3.92 -27.95
CA ASP A 259 20.37 2.63 -27.83
C ASP A 259 19.64 1.65 -26.90
N ASN A 260 19.01 2.13 -25.82
CA ASN A 260 18.20 1.33 -24.89
C ASN A 260 17.01 2.16 -24.39
N ILE A 261 15.80 1.59 -24.46
CA ILE A 261 14.58 2.16 -23.90
C ILE A 261 14.02 1.19 -22.87
N VAL A 262 13.93 1.63 -21.62
CA VAL A 262 13.36 0.84 -20.52
C VAL A 262 12.13 1.54 -19.99
N VAL A 263 10.98 0.88 -20.08
CA VAL A 263 9.75 1.33 -19.44
C VAL A 263 9.70 0.72 -18.05
N PHE A 264 9.54 1.54 -17.02
CA PHE A 264 9.53 1.07 -15.65
C PHE A 264 8.42 1.67 -14.80
N SER A 265 7.94 0.89 -13.83
CA SER A 265 7.00 1.33 -12.80
C SER A 265 7.75 1.71 -11.54
N THR A 266 7.33 2.81 -10.93
CA THR A 266 7.83 3.36 -9.68
C THR A 266 6.73 3.44 -8.64
N ARG A 267 7.10 3.22 -7.38
CA ARG A 267 6.31 3.67 -6.23
C ARG A 267 7.23 4.25 -5.17
N GLY A 268 7.06 5.55 -4.92
CA GLY A 268 8.02 6.31 -4.14
C GLY A 268 9.41 6.25 -4.79
N PRO A 269 10.50 6.04 -4.04
CA PRO A 269 11.84 5.98 -4.59
C PRO A 269 12.20 4.62 -5.22
N LEU A 270 11.30 3.63 -5.19
CA LEU A 270 11.58 2.26 -5.60
C LEU A 270 11.06 1.98 -7.00
N THR A 271 11.92 1.42 -7.85
CA THR A 271 11.51 0.78 -9.10
C THR A 271 10.98 -0.62 -8.79
N ILE A 272 9.77 -0.93 -9.25
CA ILE A 272 9.07 -2.19 -8.93
C ILE A 272 9.15 -3.18 -10.10
N ALA A 273 9.04 -2.68 -11.32
CA ALA A 273 9.07 -3.50 -12.52
C ALA A 273 9.71 -2.71 -13.66
N GLU A 274 10.51 -3.38 -14.47
CA GLU A 274 11.17 -2.82 -15.64
C GLU A 274 10.90 -3.74 -16.83
N HIS A 275 10.76 -3.16 -18.02
CA HIS A 275 10.70 -3.90 -19.28
C HIS A 275 11.49 -3.12 -20.32
N GLU A 276 12.47 -3.80 -20.90
CA GLU A 276 13.21 -3.29 -22.04
C GLU A 276 12.35 -3.39 -23.29
N VAL A 277 12.24 -2.29 -24.03
CA VAL A 277 11.51 -2.26 -25.30
C VAL A 277 12.47 -2.66 -26.38
N GLU A 278 12.10 -3.68 -27.16
CA GLU A 278 12.86 -4.09 -28.33
C GLU A 278 12.88 -2.94 -29.34
N LEU A 279 14.09 -2.45 -29.65
CA LEU A 279 14.26 -1.47 -30.70
C LEU A 279 14.08 -2.16 -32.04
N PRO A 280 13.35 -1.56 -33.00
CA PRO A 280 13.43 -2.03 -34.37
C PRO A 280 14.90 -2.01 -34.79
N GLY A 281 15.42 -3.16 -35.22
CA GLY A 281 16.81 -3.30 -35.64
C GLY A 281 17.15 -2.22 -36.67
N ASN A 282 18.41 -1.75 -36.67
CA ASN A 282 18.93 -0.83 -37.68
C ASN A 282 18.85 -1.49 -39.07
N GLU A 283 17.69 -1.43 -39.73
CA GLU A 283 17.48 -1.75 -41.14
C GLU A 283 16.09 -1.24 -41.54
N SER A 284 15.99 0.07 -41.70
CA SER A 284 15.13 0.73 -42.69
C SER A 284 15.53 2.20 -42.72
N ASP A 285 16.68 2.45 -43.34
CA ASP A 285 16.80 3.61 -44.20
C ASP A 285 15.74 3.43 -45.30
N ASP A 286 14.53 3.96 -45.10
CA ASP A 286 13.65 4.30 -46.20
C ASP A 286 12.67 5.38 -45.71
N GLU A 287 12.90 6.58 -46.23
CA GLU A 287 12.05 7.75 -46.08
C GLU A 287 10.61 7.46 -46.51
N PRO A 288 9.60 8.19 -45.99
CA PRO A 288 8.32 8.27 -46.65
C PRO A 288 8.52 9.02 -47.99
N VAL A 289 8.49 8.28 -49.09
CA VAL A 289 8.35 8.87 -50.43
C VAL A 289 6.91 9.37 -50.56
N SER A 290 6.78 10.70 -50.46
CA SER A 290 5.74 11.62 -51.00
C SER A 290 4.29 11.13 -51.12
#